data_AF-A0A936CK95-F1
#
_entry.id   AF-A0A936CK95-F1
#
_cell.length_a   1.000
_cell.length_b   1.000
_cell.length_c   1.000
_cell.angle_alpha   90.00
_cell.angle_beta   90.00
_cell.angle_gamma   90.00
#
_symmetry.space_group_name_H-M   'P 1'
#
loop_
_entity.id
_entity.type
_entity.pdbx_description
1 polymer ?
#
loop_
_entity_poly.entity_id
_entity_poly.type
_entity_poly.pdbx_seq_one_letter_code
_entity_poly.pdbx_strand_id
1 'polypeptide(L)'
;MKFHFSCLFVLSAFSAYAQDPGDDFFAQWKVHDIRFEFHQTGFWDSLKQNYTLDVYMQADVMIDGKSYHNSGVKFKDNSSYNNASNKKPFRIDLAKYVDGQSHDDLKKIVLNNGFKDPSFLREKMMLDFLYDHGIAGPRCGFARLYINGEYRGLYTVVEDVNKTFLEDRYGNKDGNLFKGDPRGTLVYKGSSPSLYSSDYELKTNEKENDWSDLIRFVDALNRIPSAQLKDSLATYMNTDSWLDYWAAHNIFVNLDSYIGSGHNYFIYHNTDSDQFDWISWDVNEAFGNFQMGQSLTNLKNLAIGYIPTPTTQRPVMNRLWGESYWKQALADRICALLPDFSNEKLNARIDSLANLIRQDVYADTYKTYSNAQFEQNLSQDLNITVPGSPAGGMVAGIKSFINDRRTSLTGQLKAFGCISTDQEAISGTGVQKLYPSLLRSGCLYITGIDIDKDIRIEIFNATGAAIHAVLVQKTTDLISLSIDPQVPPGYYLVNCISGNGSKSFSFVKE
;
A
#
# COMPACT_ATOMS: atom_id res chain seq x y z
N MET A 1 -27.89 -64.66 -21.17
CA MET A 1 -26.87 -63.64 -20.84
C MET A 1 -27.57 -62.28 -20.86
N LYS A 2 -27.89 -61.70 -19.70
CA LYS A 2 -28.54 -60.38 -19.60
C LYS A 2 -27.46 -59.34 -19.36
N PHE A 3 -27.19 -58.46 -20.33
CA PHE A 3 -26.27 -57.33 -20.15
C PHE A 3 -27.01 -56.19 -19.42
N HIS A 4 -26.47 -55.77 -18.27
CA HIS A 4 -26.83 -54.51 -17.63
C HIS A 4 -25.89 -53.42 -18.18
N PHE A 5 -26.47 -52.35 -18.71
CA PHE A 5 -25.75 -51.11 -19.01
C PHE A 5 -25.82 -50.21 -17.78
N SER A 6 -24.71 -50.05 -17.06
CA SER A 6 -24.59 -49.01 -16.03
C SER A 6 -24.12 -47.71 -16.70
N CYS A 7 -25.02 -46.72 -16.78
CA CYS A 7 -24.64 -45.34 -17.09
C CYS A 7 -23.90 -44.75 -15.89
N LEU A 8 -22.62 -44.44 -16.07
CA LEU A 8 -21.83 -43.66 -15.12
C LEU A 8 -22.17 -42.17 -15.34
N PHE A 9 -22.90 -41.56 -14.40
CA PHE A 9 -23.04 -40.10 -14.35
C PHE A 9 -21.76 -39.51 -13.76
N VAL A 10 -20.95 -38.86 -14.58
CA VAL A 10 -19.84 -38.02 -14.13
C VAL A 10 -20.46 -36.70 -13.67
N LEU A 11 -20.64 -36.52 -12.36
CA LEU A 11 -20.89 -35.20 -11.77
C LEU A 11 -19.58 -34.42 -11.81
N SER A 12 -19.44 -33.53 -12.78
CA SER A 12 -18.47 -32.45 -12.74
C SER A 12 -18.88 -31.47 -11.63
N ALA A 13 -18.15 -31.50 -10.52
CA ALA A 13 -18.24 -30.45 -9.50
C ALA A 13 -17.69 -29.15 -10.11
N PHE A 14 -18.60 -28.27 -10.53
CA PHE A 14 -18.25 -26.87 -10.73
C PHE A 14 -18.06 -26.25 -9.35
N SER A 15 -16.80 -26.06 -8.95
CA SER A 15 -16.48 -25.11 -7.89
C SER A 15 -16.81 -23.72 -8.43
N ALA A 16 -17.99 -23.20 -8.09
CA ALA A 16 -18.23 -21.78 -8.18
C ALA A 16 -17.31 -21.14 -7.14
N TYR A 17 -16.19 -20.58 -7.60
CA TYR A 17 -15.44 -19.65 -6.77
C TYR A 17 -16.39 -18.50 -6.44
N ALA A 18 -16.72 -18.34 -5.16
CA ALA A 18 -17.41 -17.14 -4.71
C ALA A 18 -16.51 -15.95 -5.08
N GLN A 19 -17.10 -14.91 -5.65
CA GLN A 19 -16.41 -13.66 -5.94
C GLN A 19 -16.06 -12.99 -4.60
N ASP A 20 -14.86 -12.44 -4.46
CA ASP A 20 -14.48 -11.73 -3.25
C ASP A 20 -15.26 -10.41 -3.16
N PRO A 21 -15.75 -10.00 -1.97
CA PRO A 21 -16.54 -8.79 -1.82
C PRO A 21 -15.84 -7.59 -2.43
N GLY A 22 -16.53 -6.78 -3.23
CA GLY A 22 -16.01 -5.53 -3.81
C GLY A 22 -15.13 -5.67 -5.05
N ASP A 23 -14.79 -6.90 -5.48
CA ASP A 23 -13.88 -7.09 -6.61
C ASP A 23 -14.45 -6.54 -7.91
N ASP A 24 -15.71 -6.80 -8.20
CA ASP A 24 -16.37 -6.26 -9.39
C ASP A 24 -16.46 -4.74 -9.31
N PHE A 25 -16.71 -4.18 -8.13
CA PHE A 25 -16.78 -2.74 -7.94
C PHE A 25 -15.42 -2.08 -8.19
N PHE A 26 -14.34 -2.55 -7.56
CA PHE A 26 -13.04 -1.91 -7.61
C PHE A 26 -12.16 -2.31 -8.79
N ALA A 27 -12.39 -3.46 -9.44
CA ALA A 27 -11.66 -3.87 -10.64
C ALA A 27 -12.05 -3.05 -11.89
N GLN A 28 -13.20 -2.39 -11.86
CA GLN A 28 -13.67 -1.59 -12.99
C GLN A 28 -12.82 -0.33 -13.20
N TRP A 29 -12.21 -0.21 -14.37
CA TRP A 29 -11.51 1.00 -14.82
C TRP A 29 -12.50 2.09 -15.26
N LYS A 30 -13.32 2.58 -14.33
CA LYS A 30 -14.31 3.64 -14.58
C LYS A 30 -14.42 4.63 -13.43
N VAL A 31 -15.19 5.71 -13.66
CA VAL A 31 -15.66 6.61 -12.61
C VAL A 31 -17.11 6.22 -12.27
N HIS A 32 -17.34 5.73 -11.06
CA HIS A 32 -18.66 5.29 -10.60
C HIS A 32 -19.64 6.47 -10.47
N ASP A 33 -20.92 6.24 -10.73
CA ASP A 33 -21.98 7.21 -10.47
C ASP A 33 -22.61 6.91 -9.10
N ILE A 34 -22.39 7.79 -8.12
CA ILE A 34 -22.97 7.68 -6.79
C ILE A 34 -23.91 8.86 -6.55
N ARG A 35 -25.13 8.58 -6.10
CA ARG A 35 -26.15 9.60 -5.82
C ARG A 35 -26.70 9.44 -4.43
N PHE A 36 -26.83 10.55 -3.70
CA PHE A 36 -27.57 10.63 -2.45
C PHE A 36 -28.85 11.41 -2.67
N GLU A 37 -29.98 10.87 -2.20
CA GLU A 37 -31.25 11.57 -2.13
C GLU A 37 -31.70 11.68 -0.67
N PHE A 38 -31.60 12.90 -0.15
CA PHE A 38 -32.09 13.27 1.18
C PHE A 38 -33.48 13.88 1.07
N HIS A 39 -34.45 13.24 1.71
CA HIS A 39 -35.85 13.65 1.67
C HIS A 39 -36.18 14.84 2.58
N GLN A 40 -35.34 15.12 3.57
CA GLN A 40 -35.54 16.24 4.50
C GLN A 40 -34.97 17.56 3.95
N THR A 41 -35.73 18.64 4.12
CA THR A 41 -35.22 20.00 3.88
C THR A 41 -34.11 20.32 4.88
N GLY A 42 -33.10 21.10 4.46
CA GLY A 42 -32.00 21.48 5.35
C GLY A 42 -31.04 20.33 5.69
N PHE A 43 -31.05 19.23 4.91
CA PHE A 43 -30.20 18.05 5.11
C PHE A 43 -28.73 18.40 5.37
N TRP A 44 -28.19 19.42 4.70
CA TRP A 44 -26.78 19.80 4.85
C TRP A 44 -26.43 20.28 6.26
N ASP A 45 -27.27 21.11 6.88
CA ASP A 45 -27.03 21.59 8.25
C ASP A 45 -27.28 20.48 9.27
N SER A 46 -28.24 19.60 9.01
CA SER A 46 -28.41 18.39 9.81
C SER A 46 -27.19 17.44 9.69
N LEU A 47 -26.57 17.32 8.51
CA LEU A 47 -25.34 16.52 8.34
C LEU A 47 -24.18 17.13 9.15
N LYS A 48 -24.05 18.47 9.19
CA LYS A 48 -23.05 19.16 10.02
C LYS A 48 -23.29 18.93 11.51
N GLN A 49 -24.55 18.96 11.96
CA GLN A 49 -24.89 18.65 13.35
C GLN A 49 -24.57 17.19 13.68
N ASN A 50 -24.91 16.29 12.77
CA ASN A 50 -24.68 14.85 12.92
C ASN A 50 -23.19 14.50 12.97
N TYR A 51 -22.33 15.24 12.25
CA TYR A 51 -20.88 15.09 12.33
C TYR A 51 -20.36 15.22 13.77
N THR A 52 -20.82 16.25 14.50
CA THR A 52 -20.43 16.47 15.91
C THR A 52 -20.91 15.34 16.84
N LEU A 53 -21.97 14.64 16.46
CA LEU A 53 -22.56 13.54 17.22
C LEU A 53 -22.11 12.15 16.74
N ASP A 54 -21.32 12.09 15.67
CA ASP A 54 -20.91 10.88 14.95
C ASP A 54 -22.07 9.95 14.48
N VAL A 55 -23.22 10.52 14.14
CA VAL A 55 -24.42 9.75 13.74
C VAL A 55 -24.64 9.77 12.23
N TYR A 56 -25.18 8.66 11.70
CA TYR A 56 -25.64 8.58 10.31
C TYR A 56 -26.95 9.35 10.13
N MET A 57 -27.10 9.94 8.94
CA MET A 57 -28.36 10.43 8.42
C MET A 57 -28.92 9.43 7.41
N GLN A 58 -30.23 9.23 7.42
CA GLN A 58 -30.89 8.37 6.45
C GLN A 58 -31.00 9.06 5.08
N ALA A 59 -30.66 8.35 4.02
CA ALA A 59 -30.78 8.79 2.62
C ALA A 59 -31.02 7.59 1.70
N ASP A 60 -31.65 7.81 0.55
CA ASP A 60 -31.56 6.82 -0.52
C ASP A 60 -30.24 7.00 -1.26
N VAL A 61 -29.55 5.89 -1.52
CA VAL A 61 -28.26 5.87 -2.20
C VAL A 61 -28.41 5.11 -3.51
N MET A 62 -27.87 5.63 -4.60
CA MET A 62 -27.75 4.91 -5.86
C MET A 62 -26.27 4.75 -6.22
N ILE A 63 -25.86 3.55 -6.61
CA ILE A 63 -24.50 3.26 -7.08
C ILE A 63 -24.61 2.58 -8.44
N ASP A 64 -24.12 3.23 -9.49
CA ASP A 64 -24.15 2.75 -10.88
C ASP A 64 -25.55 2.28 -11.34
N GLY A 65 -26.58 3.03 -10.95
CA GLY A 65 -27.97 2.71 -11.28
C GLY A 65 -28.67 1.73 -10.35
N LYS A 66 -27.96 1.08 -9.41
CA LYS A 66 -28.55 0.22 -8.37
C LYS A 66 -28.94 1.04 -7.15
N SER A 67 -30.22 1.00 -6.78
CA SER A 67 -30.79 1.77 -5.67
C SER A 67 -30.76 1.02 -4.34
N TYR A 68 -30.52 1.77 -3.28
CA TYR A 68 -30.38 1.34 -1.90
C TYR A 68 -31.19 2.27 -1.00
N HIS A 69 -32.36 1.81 -0.57
CA HIS A 69 -33.26 2.65 0.21
C HIS A 69 -32.79 2.75 1.66
N ASN A 70 -33.04 3.90 2.28
CA ASN A 70 -32.79 4.12 3.71
C ASN A 70 -31.36 3.72 4.15
N SER A 71 -30.37 4.06 3.34
CA SER A 71 -28.96 3.90 3.70
C SER A 71 -28.54 4.96 4.73
N GLY A 72 -27.45 4.71 5.45
CA GLY A 72 -26.81 5.70 6.31
C GLY A 72 -25.73 6.48 5.56
N VAL A 73 -25.79 7.81 5.61
CA VAL A 73 -24.73 8.70 5.12
C VAL A 73 -24.29 9.65 6.24
N LYS A 74 -22.98 9.78 6.47
CA LYS A 74 -22.42 10.79 7.38
C LYS A 74 -21.16 11.44 6.82
N PHE A 75 -20.84 12.62 7.31
CA PHE A 75 -19.50 13.18 7.15
C PHE A 75 -18.48 12.38 7.96
N LYS A 76 -17.21 12.44 7.56
CA LYS A 76 -16.09 11.76 8.21
C LYS A 76 -14.85 12.65 8.26
N ASP A 77 -13.81 12.16 8.93
CA ASP A 77 -12.48 12.77 9.09
C ASP A 77 -12.47 14.11 9.80
N ASN A 78 -11.30 14.48 10.33
CA ASN A 78 -11.12 15.77 10.99
C ASN A 78 -10.65 16.86 10.02
N SER A 79 -9.43 16.73 9.47
CA SER A 79 -8.82 17.77 8.62
C SER A 79 -9.57 17.97 7.30
N SER A 80 -9.90 16.86 6.63
CA SER A 80 -10.63 16.86 5.36
C SER A 80 -12.07 17.34 5.51
N TYR A 81 -12.68 17.23 6.69
CA TYR A 81 -13.99 17.85 6.97
C TYR A 81 -13.87 19.35 7.27
N ASN A 82 -12.93 19.74 8.13
CA ASN A 82 -12.79 21.12 8.60
C ASN A 82 -12.21 22.11 7.56
N ASN A 83 -11.90 21.64 6.35
CA ASN A 83 -11.53 22.50 5.24
C ASN A 83 -12.66 23.50 4.87
N ALA A 84 -12.32 24.65 4.28
CA ALA A 84 -13.28 25.71 4.00
C ALA A 84 -14.30 25.40 2.89
N SER A 85 -14.02 24.42 2.02
CA SER A 85 -14.92 24.02 0.94
C SER A 85 -16.12 23.22 1.46
N ASN A 86 -17.26 23.33 0.76
CA ASN A 86 -18.42 22.47 0.94
C ASN A 86 -18.24 21.08 0.30
N LYS A 87 -17.07 20.77 -0.26
CA LYS A 87 -16.69 19.41 -0.63
C LYS A 87 -16.25 18.64 0.62
N LYS A 88 -17.17 17.91 1.25
CA LYS A 88 -16.92 17.15 2.49
C LYS A 88 -16.76 15.66 2.19
N PRO A 89 -15.88 14.92 2.89
CA PRO A 89 -15.79 13.48 2.72
C PRO A 89 -16.99 12.80 3.38
N PHE A 90 -17.38 11.63 2.87
CA PHE A 90 -18.53 10.88 3.35
C PHE A 90 -18.15 9.44 3.69
N ARG A 91 -18.90 8.87 4.64
CA ARG A 91 -18.98 7.43 4.84
C ARG A 91 -20.42 7.00 4.61
N ILE A 92 -20.59 5.97 3.79
CA ILE A 92 -21.86 5.33 3.47
C ILE A 92 -21.91 4.00 4.22
N ASP A 93 -23.05 3.71 4.84
CA ASP A 93 -23.37 2.40 5.39
C ASP A 93 -24.74 1.99 4.83
N LEU A 94 -24.70 1.18 3.76
CA LEU A 94 -25.88 0.71 3.05
C LEU A 94 -26.77 -0.13 3.97
N ALA A 95 -26.17 -0.86 4.91
CA ALA A 95 -26.88 -1.72 5.85
C ALA A 95 -27.28 -1.00 7.15
N LYS A 96 -27.11 0.33 7.25
CA LYS A 96 -27.28 1.06 8.52
C LYS A 96 -28.68 0.95 9.11
N TYR A 97 -29.70 1.03 8.26
CA TYR A 97 -31.12 0.98 8.66
C TYR A 97 -31.90 -0.13 7.94
N VAL A 98 -31.26 -0.85 7.02
CA VAL A 98 -31.85 -1.98 6.29
C VAL A 98 -30.85 -3.13 6.31
N ASP A 99 -31.14 -4.15 7.11
CA ASP A 99 -30.25 -5.30 7.27
C ASP A 99 -30.02 -6.03 5.94
N GLY A 100 -28.77 -6.47 5.71
CA GLY A 100 -28.39 -7.26 4.53
C GLY A 100 -28.16 -6.44 3.26
N GLN A 101 -28.39 -5.13 3.26
CA GLN A 101 -28.16 -4.30 2.09
C GLN A 101 -26.65 -4.11 1.79
N SER A 102 -26.21 -4.46 0.59
CA SER A 102 -24.81 -4.36 0.15
C SER A 102 -24.67 -4.02 -1.34
N HIS A 103 -23.53 -3.43 -1.69
CA HIS A 103 -23.08 -3.25 -3.07
C HIS A 103 -21.85 -4.10 -3.28
N ASP A 104 -21.97 -5.11 -4.14
CA ASP A 104 -20.88 -6.07 -4.38
C ASP A 104 -20.37 -6.67 -3.06
N ASP A 105 -21.30 -7.10 -2.20
CA ASP A 105 -21.05 -7.58 -0.83
C ASP A 105 -20.37 -6.59 0.15
N LEU A 106 -20.10 -5.36 -0.27
CA LEU A 106 -19.69 -4.26 0.59
C LEU A 106 -20.90 -3.59 1.24
N LYS A 107 -20.90 -3.55 2.57
CA LYS A 107 -21.90 -2.79 3.34
C LYS A 107 -21.55 -1.32 3.48
N LYS A 108 -20.26 -1.00 3.46
CA LYS A 108 -19.74 0.33 3.74
C LYS A 108 -18.75 0.75 2.67
N ILE A 109 -18.84 2.01 2.28
CA ILE A 109 -17.99 2.64 1.27
C ILE A 109 -17.60 4.03 1.78
N VAL A 110 -16.36 4.43 1.53
CA VAL A 110 -15.81 5.72 1.94
C VAL A 110 -15.60 6.59 0.70
N LEU A 111 -16.05 7.85 0.76
CA LEU A 111 -15.81 8.85 -0.27
C LEU A 111 -14.89 9.95 0.27
N ASN A 112 -13.68 10.01 -0.24
CA ASN A 112 -12.69 11.03 0.10
C ASN A 112 -12.75 12.19 -0.90
N ASN A 113 -12.68 13.42 -0.40
CA ASN A 113 -12.94 14.64 -1.17
C ASN A 113 -11.72 15.16 -1.96
N GLY A 114 -10.60 14.42 -1.97
CA GLY A 114 -9.32 14.86 -2.56
C GLY A 114 -8.67 16.01 -1.82
N PHE A 115 -8.94 16.16 -0.51
CA PHE A 115 -8.29 17.17 0.31
C PHE A 115 -6.77 16.98 0.27
N LYS A 116 -6.04 18.10 0.12
CA LYS A 116 -4.58 18.17 -0.03
C LYS A 116 -3.98 17.52 -1.29
N ASP A 117 -4.76 16.94 -2.18
CA ASP A 117 -4.26 16.28 -3.39
C ASP A 117 -4.71 17.04 -4.66
N PRO A 118 -3.87 17.91 -5.25
CA PRO A 118 -4.19 18.59 -6.52
C PRO A 118 -4.41 17.65 -7.69
N SER A 119 -3.85 16.44 -7.63
CA SER A 119 -3.93 15.46 -8.69
C SER A 119 -5.14 14.53 -8.59
N PHE A 120 -5.73 14.38 -7.40
CA PHE A 120 -6.68 13.31 -7.05
C PHE A 120 -6.15 11.88 -7.23
N LEU A 121 -4.89 11.68 -7.61
CA LEU A 121 -4.34 10.37 -7.96
C LEU A 121 -3.48 9.73 -6.86
N ARG A 122 -3.03 10.48 -5.84
CA ARG A 122 -2.03 9.96 -4.88
C ARG A 122 -2.52 8.74 -4.13
N GLU A 123 -3.75 8.83 -3.62
CA GLU A 123 -4.38 7.74 -2.88
C GLU A 123 -4.56 6.50 -3.76
N LYS A 124 -5.08 6.69 -4.98
CA LYS A 124 -5.23 5.61 -5.96
C LYS A 124 -3.89 4.96 -6.32
N MET A 125 -2.88 5.76 -6.64
CA MET A 125 -1.57 5.27 -7.07
C MET A 125 -0.85 4.47 -5.99
N MET A 126 -0.91 4.92 -4.73
CA MET A 126 -0.28 4.19 -3.64
C MET A 126 -1.08 2.93 -3.29
N LEU A 127 -2.41 3.00 -3.13
CA LEU A 127 -3.21 1.83 -2.78
C LEU A 127 -3.19 0.75 -3.87
N ASP A 128 -3.17 1.14 -5.14
CA ASP A 128 -2.96 0.22 -6.25
C ASP A 128 -1.59 -0.46 -6.17
N PHE A 129 -0.54 0.30 -5.87
CA PHE A 129 0.79 -0.27 -5.72
C PHE A 129 0.86 -1.27 -4.57
N LEU A 130 0.18 -0.99 -3.45
CA LEU A 130 0.09 -1.93 -2.33
C LEU A 130 -0.65 -3.22 -2.76
N TYR A 131 -1.79 -3.08 -3.43
CA TYR A 131 -2.58 -4.21 -3.93
C TYR A 131 -1.79 -5.09 -4.91
N ASP A 132 -1.11 -4.47 -5.88
CA ASP A 132 -0.30 -5.16 -6.89
C ASP A 132 0.88 -5.96 -6.27
N HIS A 133 1.27 -5.65 -5.03
CA HIS A 133 2.36 -6.33 -4.30
C HIS A 133 1.88 -7.12 -3.07
N GLY A 134 0.58 -7.34 -2.91
CA GLY A 134 0.03 -8.10 -1.78
C GLY A 134 0.21 -7.43 -0.41
N ILE A 135 0.46 -6.12 -0.39
CA ILE A 135 0.60 -5.35 0.86
C ILE A 135 -0.79 -4.88 1.29
N ALA A 136 -1.15 -5.15 2.55
CA ALA A 136 -2.50 -4.87 3.02
C ALA A 136 -2.83 -3.37 3.02
N GLY A 137 -3.90 -3.04 2.28
CA GLY A 137 -4.51 -1.73 2.19
C GLY A 137 -5.87 -1.83 1.50
N PRO A 138 -6.76 -0.83 1.69
CA PRO A 138 -8.06 -0.81 1.03
C PRO A 138 -7.91 -0.62 -0.48
N ARG A 139 -8.82 -1.21 -1.25
CA ARG A 139 -8.95 -0.89 -2.69
C ARG A 139 -9.47 0.54 -2.87
N CYS A 140 -9.13 1.14 -4.01
CA CYS A 140 -9.47 2.52 -4.33
C CYS A 140 -9.92 2.67 -5.79
N GLY A 141 -10.90 3.55 -6.01
CA GLY A 141 -11.44 3.92 -7.31
C GLY A 141 -11.85 5.39 -7.34
N PHE A 142 -12.67 5.77 -8.32
CA PHE A 142 -13.20 7.12 -8.45
C PHE A 142 -14.72 7.13 -8.52
N ALA A 143 -15.34 8.17 -7.97
CA ALA A 143 -16.78 8.36 -8.05
C ALA A 143 -17.14 9.81 -8.38
N ARG A 144 -18.10 9.99 -9.28
CA ARG A 144 -18.90 11.22 -9.35
C ARG A 144 -19.96 11.15 -8.27
N LEU A 145 -20.01 12.16 -7.40
CA LEU A 145 -21.06 12.27 -6.40
C LEU A 145 -22.12 13.28 -6.85
N TYR A 146 -23.39 12.88 -6.81
CA TYR A 146 -24.54 13.76 -6.89
C TYR A 146 -25.29 13.77 -5.55
N ILE A 147 -25.76 14.94 -5.12
CA ILE A 147 -26.61 15.06 -3.92
C ILE A 147 -27.87 15.82 -4.32
N ASN A 148 -29.03 15.19 -4.18
CA ASN A 148 -30.35 15.69 -4.59
C ASN A 148 -30.33 16.25 -6.03
N GLY A 149 -29.72 15.50 -6.95
CA GLY A 149 -29.57 15.85 -8.36
C GLY A 149 -28.45 16.83 -8.71
N GLU A 150 -27.82 17.49 -7.72
CA GLU A 150 -26.71 18.43 -7.96
C GLU A 150 -25.36 17.69 -8.00
N TYR A 151 -24.54 17.92 -9.03
CA TYR A 151 -23.17 17.40 -9.07
C TYR A 151 -22.33 18.02 -7.96
N ARG A 152 -21.89 17.19 -7.01
CA ARG A 152 -21.08 17.61 -5.87
C ARG A 152 -19.59 17.61 -6.18
N GLY A 153 -19.14 16.81 -7.16
CA GLY A 153 -17.74 16.74 -7.57
C GLY A 153 -17.20 15.31 -7.70
N LEU A 154 -15.92 15.22 -8.04
CA LEU A 154 -15.17 13.97 -8.12
C LEU A 154 -14.65 13.58 -6.72
N TYR A 155 -14.81 12.34 -6.34
CA TYR A 155 -14.30 11.75 -5.10
C TYR A 155 -13.42 10.55 -5.43
N THR A 156 -12.44 10.25 -4.57
CA THR A 156 -11.90 8.89 -4.49
C THR A 156 -12.88 8.05 -3.69
N VAL A 157 -13.16 6.84 -4.17
CA VAL A 157 -13.95 5.85 -3.44
C VAL A 157 -12.99 4.81 -2.88
N VAL A 158 -13.06 4.57 -1.57
CA VAL A 158 -12.13 3.72 -0.84
C VAL A 158 -12.90 2.65 -0.09
N GLU A 159 -12.40 1.43 -0.16
CA GLU A 159 -12.89 0.29 0.62
C GLU A 159 -12.77 0.58 2.12
N ASP A 160 -13.81 0.23 2.89
CA ASP A 160 -13.77 0.42 4.34
C ASP A 160 -13.06 -0.74 5.03
N VAL A 161 -12.04 -0.44 5.84
CA VAL A 161 -11.34 -1.46 6.66
C VAL A 161 -12.22 -1.85 7.84
N ASN A 162 -12.94 -2.95 7.70
CA ASN A 162 -13.89 -3.50 8.67
C ASN A 162 -13.92 -5.04 8.62
N LYS A 163 -14.86 -5.69 9.31
CA LYS A 163 -14.95 -7.17 9.34
C LYS A 163 -15.08 -7.84 7.97
N THR A 164 -15.66 -7.19 6.96
CA THR A 164 -15.70 -7.71 5.58
C THR A 164 -14.30 -7.71 4.98
N PHE A 165 -13.56 -6.60 5.10
CA PHE A 165 -12.16 -6.50 4.66
C PHE A 165 -11.27 -7.54 5.37
N LEU A 166 -11.46 -7.74 6.68
CA LEU A 166 -10.66 -8.68 7.46
C LEU A 166 -10.87 -10.13 7.01
N GLU A 167 -12.13 -10.53 6.82
CA GLU A 167 -12.45 -11.87 6.30
C GLU A 167 -11.78 -12.11 4.95
N ASP A 168 -11.90 -11.13 4.05
CA ASP A 168 -11.40 -11.20 2.68
C ASP A 168 -9.86 -11.28 2.65
N ARG A 169 -9.16 -10.41 3.40
CA ARG A 169 -7.69 -10.34 3.38
C ARG A 169 -6.98 -11.38 4.24
N TYR A 170 -7.62 -11.85 5.31
CA TYR A 170 -6.97 -12.71 6.32
C TYR A 170 -7.67 -14.06 6.52
N GLY A 171 -8.85 -14.29 5.94
CA GLY A 171 -9.64 -15.49 6.18
C GLY A 171 -10.31 -15.56 7.56
N ASN A 172 -10.11 -14.54 8.40
CA ASN A 172 -10.71 -14.41 9.72
C ASN A 172 -10.97 -12.94 10.08
N LYS A 173 -11.98 -12.70 10.94
CA LYS A 173 -12.48 -11.35 11.30
C LYS A 173 -12.81 -11.19 12.79
N ASP A 174 -12.40 -12.16 13.61
CA ASP A 174 -12.78 -12.27 15.01
C ASP A 174 -11.87 -11.46 15.93
N GLY A 175 -10.66 -11.12 15.47
CA GLY A 175 -9.70 -10.35 16.23
C GLY A 175 -10.04 -8.86 16.38
N ASN A 176 -9.28 -8.20 17.24
CA ASN A 176 -9.38 -6.76 17.43
C ASN A 176 -8.65 -6.01 16.31
N LEU A 177 -9.34 -5.04 15.72
CA LEU A 177 -8.81 -4.10 14.76
C LEU A 177 -8.69 -2.73 15.44
N PHE A 178 -7.47 -2.23 15.57
CA PHE A 178 -7.22 -0.90 16.11
C PHE A 178 -6.80 0.05 14.99
N LYS A 179 -7.38 1.24 14.95
CA LYS A 179 -6.87 2.36 14.15
C LYS A 179 -5.95 3.20 15.03
N GLY A 180 -4.73 3.49 14.59
CA GLY A 180 -3.89 4.49 15.24
C GLY A 180 -4.33 5.89 14.84
N ASP A 181 -5.09 6.58 15.69
CA ASP A 181 -5.68 7.90 15.45
C ASP A 181 -5.99 8.63 16.77
N PRO A 182 -5.53 9.89 16.99
CA PRO A 182 -4.68 10.71 16.12
C PRO A 182 -3.17 10.48 16.31
N ARG A 183 -2.77 9.69 17.33
CA ARG A 183 -1.36 9.52 17.72
C ARG A 183 -1.06 8.11 18.24
N GLY A 184 -1.42 7.09 17.49
CA GLY A 184 -1.08 5.69 17.77
C GLY A 184 0.43 5.42 17.63
N THR A 185 1.22 5.77 18.63
CA THR A 185 2.70 5.70 18.57
C THR A 185 3.30 4.33 18.87
N LEU A 186 2.52 3.41 19.43
CA LEU A 186 2.94 2.13 20.01
C LEU A 186 3.93 2.26 21.19
N VAL A 187 3.96 3.40 21.87
CA VAL A 187 4.69 3.59 23.12
C VAL A 187 3.94 2.95 24.28
N TYR A 188 4.63 2.18 25.12
CA TYR A 188 4.03 1.61 26.32
C TYR A 188 3.76 2.68 27.38
N LYS A 189 2.51 2.77 27.84
CA LYS A 189 2.06 3.76 28.83
C LYS A 189 1.69 3.14 30.17
N GLY A 190 1.52 1.83 30.23
CA GLY A 190 1.03 1.10 31.41
C GLY A 190 0.04 0.01 30.99
N SER A 191 -0.49 -0.75 31.94
CA SER A 191 -1.40 -1.87 31.65
C SER A 191 -2.88 -1.48 31.57
N SER A 192 -3.20 -0.19 31.69
CA SER A 192 -4.59 0.29 31.70
C SER A 192 -5.05 0.69 30.29
N PRO A 193 -6.17 0.14 29.77
CA PRO A 193 -6.74 0.53 28.47
C PRO A 193 -6.97 2.03 28.29
N SER A 194 -7.37 2.73 29.36
CA SER A 194 -7.63 4.18 29.34
C SER A 194 -6.42 5.04 28.97
N LEU A 195 -5.20 4.49 29.02
CA LEU A 195 -3.99 5.19 28.61
C LEU A 195 -3.81 5.21 27.09
N TYR A 196 -4.53 4.33 26.37
CA TYR A 196 -4.43 4.12 24.93
C TYR A 196 -5.63 4.67 24.17
N SER A 197 -6.82 4.73 24.79
CA SER A 197 -8.07 5.12 24.11
C SER A 197 -8.11 6.54 23.53
N SER A 198 -7.15 7.41 23.88
CA SER A 198 -6.99 8.73 23.25
C SER A 198 -6.18 8.72 21.96
N ASP A 199 -5.46 7.62 21.70
CA ASP A 199 -4.46 7.49 20.64
C ASP A 199 -4.84 6.43 19.60
N TYR A 200 -5.83 5.59 19.93
CA TYR A 200 -6.35 4.54 19.07
C TYR A 200 -7.86 4.46 19.16
N GLU A 201 -8.47 3.96 18.09
CA GLU A 201 -9.87 3.58 18.03
C GLU A 201 -9.97 2.06 17.86
N LEU A 202 -10.72 1.37 18.72
CA LEU A 202 -11.11 -0.02 18.49
C LEU A 202 -12.25 -0.07 17.46
N LYS A 203 -12.11 -0.85 16.39
CA LYS A 203 -13.01 -0.85 15.22
C LYS A 203 -13.77 -2.16 15.02
N THR A 204 -13.40 -3.19 15.78
CA THR A 204 -14.13 -4.46 15.90
C THR A 204 -14.29 -4.78 17.38
N ASN A 205 -15.26 -5.63 17.74
CA ASN A 205 -15.44 -6.08 19.12
C ASN A 205 -15.60 -4.91 20.13
N GLU A 206 -16.22 -3.81 19.66
CA GLU A 206 -16.41 -2.57 20.43
C GLU A 206 -17.27 -2.76 21.69
N LYS A 207 -18.08 -3.82 21.74
CA LYS A 207 -18.92 -4.15 22.90
C LYS A 207 -18.10 -4.83 24.00
N GLU A 208 -17.26 -5.77 23.61
CA GLU A 208 -16.31 -6.47 24.49
C GLU A 208 -15.28 -5.47 25.01
N ASN A 209 -14.84 -4.56 24.13
CA ASN A 209 -13.93 -3.46 24.43
C ASN A 209 -12.69 -3.94 25.18
N ASP A 210 -12.12 -5.08 24.73
CA ASP A 210 -10.89 -5.64 25.28
C ASP A 210 -9.68 -5.07 24.52
N TRP A 211 -8.73 -4.56 25.29
CA TRP A 211 -7.48 -3.96 24.81
C TRP A 211 -6.25 -4.77 25.21
N SER A 212 -6.46 -5.94 25.81
CA SER A 212 -5.41 -6.77 26.41
C SER A 212 -4.35 -7.18 25.39
N ASP A 213 -4.74 -7.47 24.15
CA ASP A 213 -3.86 -7.84 23.05
C ASP A 213 -2.95 -6.68 22.60
N LEU A 214 -3.52 -5.49 22.39
CA LEU A 214 -2.74 -4.29 22.05
C LEU A 214 -1.74 -3.97 23.16
N ILE A 215 -2.17 -4.01 24.41
CA ILE A 215 -1.32 -3.74 25.58
C ILE A 215 -0.21 -4.78 25.68
N ARG A 216 -0.51 -6.07 25.48
CA ARG A 216 0.45 -7.17 25.45
C ARG A 216 1.51 -6.96 24.37
N PHE A 217 1.10 -6.63 23.15
CA PHE A 217 2.01 -6.32 22.05
C PHE A 217 2.89 -5.11 22.35
N VAL A 218 2.28 -3.99 22.73
CA VAL A 218 3.00 -2.74 23.00
C VAL A 218 3.97 -2.91 24.19
N ASP A 219 3.59 -3.66 25.23
CA ASP A 219 4.50 -3.93 26.34
C ASP A 219 5.73 -4.72 25.89
N ALA A 220 5.52 -5.82 25.18
CA ALA A 220 6.58 -6.65 24.63
C ALA A 220 7.49 -5.86 23.69
N LEU A 221 6.91 -5.11 22.75
CA LEU A 221 7.62 -4.23 21.83
C LEU A 221 8.52 -3.22 22.55
N ASN A 222 8.14 -2.74 23.73
CA ASN A 222 8.93 -1.74 24.45
C ASN A 222 9.92 -2.37 25.46
N ARG A 223 9.79 -3.66 25.79
CA ARG A 223 10.57 -4.31 26.87
C ARG A 223 11.39 -5.55 26.49
N ILE A 224 11.10 -6.24 25.39
CA ILE A 224 11.94 -7.36 24.92
C ILE A 224 13.39 -6.87 24.85
N PRO A 225 14.41 -7.55 25.41
CA PRO A 225 15.80 -7.14 25.27
C PRO A 225 16.25 -7.13 23.80
N SER A 226 17.11 -6.19 23.38
CA SER A 226 17.57 -6.10 21.98
C SER A 226 18.14 -7.42 21.44
N ALA A 227 18.92 -8.15 22.25
CA ALA A 227 19.48 -9.45 21.88
C ALA A 227 18.43 -10.54 21.58
N GLN A 228 17.20 -10.38 22.06
CA GLN A 228 16.08 -11.32 21.85
C GLN A 228 15.03 -10.78 20.88
N LEU A 229 15.18 -9.53 20.42
CA LEU A 229 14.17 -8.83 19.65
C LEU A 229 13.81 -9.58 18.36
N LYS A 230 14.82 -10.06 17.64
CA LYS A 230 14.63 -10.80 16.38
C LYS A 230 13.76 -12.03 16.57
N ASP A 231 14.04 -12.82 17.61
CA ASP A 231 13.41 -14.14 17.78
C ASP A 231 12.07 -14.05 18.51
N SER A 232 11.87 -13.02 19.35
CA SER A 232 10.68 -12.91 20.21
C SER A 232 9.60 -11.98 19.66
N LEU A 233 9.95 -11.02 18.80
CA LEU A 233 8.97 -10.04 18.31
C LEU A 233 7.90 -10.69 17.41
N ALA A 234 8.28 -11.72 16.65
CA ALA A 234 7.38 -12.49 15.81
C ALA A 234 6.28 -13.22 16.61
N THR A 235 6.38 -13.33 17.94
CA THR A 235 5.28 -13.85 18.77
C THR A 235 4.11 -12.86 18.88
N TYR A 236 4.34 -11.57 18.63
CA TYR A 236 3.33 -10.52 18.88
C TYR A 236 2.90 -9.78 17.62
N MET A 237 3.74 -9.73 16.60
CA MET A 237 3.42 -9.05 15.34
C MET A 237 3.99 -9.82 14.16
N ASN A 238 3.29 -9.72 13.04
CA ASN A 238 3.79 -10.19 11.76
C ASN A 238 4.87 -9.21 11.28
N THR A 239 6.13 -9.62 11.41
CA THR A 239 7.26 -8.76 11.05
C THR A 239 7.41 -8.56 9.55
N ASP A 240 6.89 -9.48 8.72
CA ASP A 240 6.91 -9.33 7.27
C ASP A 240 5.88 -8.29 6.83
N SER A 241 4.63 -8.37 7.33
CA SER A 241 3.60 -7.35 7.10
C SER A 241 4.08 -5.95 7.48
N TRP A 242 4.78 -5.82 8.60
CA TRP A 242 5.39 -4.55 9.01
C TRP A 242 6.51 -4.07 8.08
N LEU A 243 7.42 -4.95 7.67
CA LEU A 243 8.52 -4.57 6.77
C LEU A 243 8.00 -4.14 5.39
N ASP A 244 6.97 -4.80 4.89
CA ASP A 244 6.32 -4.47 3.62
C ASP A 244 5.60 -3.12 3.73
N TYR A 245 4.85 -2.90 4.81
CA TYR A 245 4.25 -1.61 5.15
C TYR A 245 5.31 -0.50 5.20
N TRP A 246 6.40 -0.70 5.94
CA TRP A 246 7.44 0.33 6.09
C TRP A 246 8.14 0.59 4.75
N ALA A 247 8.47 -0.44 3.99
CA ALA A 247 9.09 -0.29 2.68
C ALA A 247 8.22 0.53 1.72
N ALA A 248 6.94 0.19 1.59
CA ALA A 248 6.02 0.90 0.70
C ALA A 248 5.79 2.35 1.16
N HIS A 249 5.52 2.59 2.45
CA HIS A 249 5.34 3.96 2.95
C HIS A 249 6.62 4.79 2.84
N ASN A 250 7.81 4.17 2.92
CA ASN A 250 9.09 4.86 2.70
C ASN A 250 9.32 5.19 1.23
N ILE A 251 8.97 4.30 0.31
CA ILE A 251 9.05 4.55 -1.14
C ILE A 251 8.18 5.75 -1.51
N PHE A 252 6.93 5.74 -1.06
CA PHE A 252 5.99 6.83 -1.34
C PHE A 252 6.17 8.06 -0.43
N VAL A 253 7.02 7.99 0.60
CA VAL A 253 7.20 9.04 1.61
C VAL A 253 5.84 9.49 2.18
N ASN A 254 5.05 8.53 2.63
CA ASN A 254 3.79 8.81 3.30
C ASN A 254 4.04 9.03 4.80
N LEU A 255 4.38 10.27 5.15
CA LEU A 255 4.65 10.63 6.54
C LEU A 255 3.38 10.96 7.34
N ASP A 256 2.20 11.03 6.72
CA ASP A 256 0.94 11.05 7.48
C ASP A 256 0.49 9.62 7.78
N SER A 257 1.39 8.86 8.38
CA SER A 257 1.22 7.45 8.66
C SER A 257 2.02 7.09 9.93
N TYR A 258 2.06 5.81 10.32
CA TYR A 258 2.93 5.42 11.42
C TYR A 258 4.40 5.80 11.22
N ILE A 259 4.94 5.72 9.99
CA ILE A 259 6.37 6.01 9.75
C ILE A 259 6.72 7.50 9.89
N GLY A 260 5.72 8.37 10.01
CA GLY A 260 5.85 9.81 10.17
C GLY A 260 5.09 10.31 11.40
N SER A 261 3.84 10.75 11.29
CA SER A 261 3.03 11.35 12.37
C SER A 261 2.55 10.38 13.46
N GLY A 262 2.61 9.07 13.23
CA GLY A 262 2.09 8.07 14.17
C GLY A 262 0.56 7.95 14.06
N HIS A 263 0.03 8.18 12.87
CA HIS A 263 -1.40 8.31 12.56
C HIS A 263 -1.76 7.43 11.35
N ASN A 264 -3.04 7.33 10.99
CA ASN A 264 -3.52 6.78 9.71
C ASN A 264 -2.98 5.39 9.33
N TYR A 265 -3.17 4.43 10.23
CA TYR A 265 -2.96 3.01 9.96
C TYR A 265 -3.93 2.18 10.79
N PHE A 266 -4.12 0.92 10.41
CA PHE A 266 -4.69 -0.07 11.30
C PHE A 266 -3.67 -1.16 11.64
N ILE A 267 -3.88 -1.77 12.80
CA ILE A 267 -3.28 -3.04 13.15
C ILE A 267 -4.39 -4.03 13.52
N TYR A 268 -4.34 -5.22 12.93
CA TYR A 268 -5.30 -6.28 13.15
C TYR A 268 -4.66 -7.42 13.93
N HIS A 269 -5.24 -7.80 15.06
CA HIS A 269 -4.83 -9.00 15.77
C HIS A 269 -5.40 -10.24 15.09
N ASN A 270 -4.61 -10.86 14.23
CA ASN A 270 -5.02 -12.05 13.49
C ASN A 270 -5.07 -13.27 14.43
N THR A 271 -6.27 -13.83 14.62
CA THR A 271 -6.50 -14.89 15.60
C THR A 271 -5.94 -16.25 15.19
N ASP A 272 -5.64 -16.43 13.90
CA ASP A 272 -5.04 -17.69 13.41
C ASP A 272 -3.53 -17.73 13.69
N SER A 273 -2.85 -16.58 13.63
CA SER A 273 -1.42 -16.45 13.91
C SER A 273 -1.08 -15.94 15.32
N ASP A 274 -2.05 -15.39 16.06
CA ASP A 274 -1.88 -14.65 17.32
C ASP A 274 -0.90 -13.46 17.19
N GLN A 275 -0.87 -12.84 16.00
CA GLN A 275 0.02 -11.73 15.66
C GLN A 275 -0.75 -10.48 15.21
N PHE A 276 -0.18 -9.30 15.44
CA PHE A 276 -0.64 -8.07 14.79
C PHE A 276 -0.11 -7.92 13.36
N ASP A 277 -1.03 -7.80 12.40
CA ASP A 277 -0.79 -7.43 11.00
C ASP A 277 -1.01 -5.93 10.77
N TRP A 278 -0.27 -5.33 9.85
CA TRP A 278 -0.38 -3.92 9.49
C TRP A 278 -1.27 -3.72 8.27
N ILE A 279 -2.12 -2.69 8.31
CA ILE A 279 -3.00 -2.30 7.20
C ILE A 279 -2.85 -0.80 6.94
N SER A 280 -2.56 -0.45 5.69
CA SER A 280 -2.44 0.95 5.26
C SER A 280 -3.79 1.65 5.23
N TRP A 281 -3.81 2.93 5.56
CA TRP A 281 -5.02 3.75 5.55
C TRP A 281 -4.69 5.21 5.20
N ASP A 282 -5.63 5.91 4.57
CA ASP A 282 -5.59 7.37 4.35
C ASP A 282 -4.25 7.86 3.77
N VAL A 283 -3.95 7.43 2.54
CA VAL A 283 -2.66 7.68 1.88
C VAL A 283 -2.71 8.80 0.85
N ASN A 284 -3.67 9.72 0.98
CA ASN A 284 -3.80 10.91 0.13
C ASN A 284 -2.61 11.87 0.27
N GLU A 285 -1.96 11.91 1.45
CA GLU A 285 -0.76 12.73 1.70
C GLU A 285 0.58 12.01 1.42
N ALA A 286 0.53 10.89 0.69
CA ALA A 286 1.71 10.26 0.09
C ALA A 286 2.42 11.18 -0.94
N PHE A 287 3.53 10.69 -1.52
CA PHE A 287 4.42 11.45 -2.41
C PHE A 287 5.07 12.66 -1.71
N GLY A 288 5.39 12.51 -0.43
CA GLY A 288 5.99 13.58 0.39
C GLY A 288 5.08 14.79 0.60
N ASN A 289 3.76 14.62 0.51
CA ASN A 289 2.82 15.72 0.64
C ASN A 289 2.61 16.11 2.11
N PHE A 290 2.69 15.15 3.04
CA PHE A 290 2.78 15.44 4.47
C PHE A 290 4.23 15.75 4.88
N GLN A 291 4.57 17.03 4.99
CA GLN A 291 5.98 17.44 5.02
C GLN A 291 6.66 17.35 6.39
N MET A 292 5.90 17.35 7.49
CA MET A 292 6.46 17.36 8.87
C MET A 292 7.57 18.40 9.10
N GLY A 293 7.46 19.58 8.48
CA GLY A 293 8.47 20.65 8.59
C GLY A 293 9.74 20.44 7.74
N GLN A 294 9.77 19.43 6.87
CA GLN A 294 10.86 19.19 5.93
C GLN A 294 10.59 19.88 4.58
N SER A 295 11.65 20.24 3.86
CA SER A 295 11.52 20.69 2.47
C SER A 295 11.14 19.52 1.56
N LEU A 296 10.48 19.80 0.44
CA LEU A 296 10.17 18.78 -0.56
C LEU A 296 11.43 18.07 -1.08
N THR A 297 12.54 18.81 -1.24
CA THR A 297 13.85 18.23 -1.61
C THR A 297 14.32 17.19 -0.59
N ASN A 298 14.18 17.46 0.72
CA ASN A 298 14.55 16.50 1.75
C ASN A 298 13.65 15.27 1.74
N LEU A 299 12.34 15.45 1.46
CA LEU A 299 11.38 14.35 1.37
C LEU A 299 11.67 13.44 0.18
N LYS A 300 11.97 14.00 -1.00
CA LYS A 300 12.42 13.21 -2.17
C LYS A 300 13.69 12.41 -1.87
N ASN A 301 14.56 12.93 -1.01
CA ASN A 301 15.81 12.30 -0.59
C ASN A 301 15.74 11.60 0.79
N LEU A 302 14.54 11.30 1.28
CA LEU A 302 14.36 10.76 2.63
C LEU A 302 15.18 9.47 2.82
N ALA A 303 15.88 9.36 3.94
CA ALA A 303 16.66 8.16 4.24
C ALA A 303 15.74 6.93 4.37
N ILE A 304 16.16 5.75 3.89
CA ILE A 304 15.40 4.50 4.10
C ILE A 304 15.19 4.20 5.59
N GLY A 305 16.16 4.61 6.42
CA GLY A 305 16.11 4.51 7.87
C GLY A 305 15.65 5.77 8.58
N TYR A 306 14.90 6.65 7.91
CA TYR A 306 14.34 7.83 8.55
C TYR A 306 13.43 7.44 9.72
N ILE A 307 13.63 8.10 10.86
CA ILE A 307 12.77 7.98 12.04
C ILE A 307 12.48 9.39 12.55
N PRO A 308 11.21 9.79 12.66
CA PRO A 308 10.81 11.08 13.24
C PRO A 308 11.37 11.29 14.65
N THR A 309 11.72 12.54 14.96
CA THR A 309 12.14 12.96 16.31
C THR A 309 10.92 13.37 17.15
N PRO A 310 10.82 12.97 18.42
CA PRO A 310 11.74 12.07 19.13
C PRO A 310 11.56 10.61 18.70
N THR A 311 12.66 9.90 18.44
CA THR A 311 12.62 8.51 17.95
C THR A 311 11.95 7.55 18.93
N THR A 312 11.91 7.92 20.21
CA THR A 312 11.17 7.19 21.26
C THR A 312 9.67 7.12 21.02
N GLN A 313 9.12 7.98 20.17
CA GLN A 313 7.71 7.90 19.75
C GLN A 313 7.49 6.96 18.57
N ARG A 314 8.54 6.32 18.03
CA ARG A 314 8.43 5.30 16.97
C ARG A 314 9.15 4.02 17.39
N PRO A 315 8.74 3.37 18.50
CA PRO A 315 9.44 2.23 19.07
C PRO A 315 9.66 1.09 18.07
N VAL A 316 8.71 0.73 17.20
CA VAL A 316 8.94 -0.32 16.19
C VAL A 316 10.12 0.05 15.30
N MET A 317 10.07 1.22 14.67
CA MET A 317 11.15 1.69 13.78
C MET A 317 12.47 1.86 14.53
N ASN A 318 12.46 2.53 15.68
CA ASN A 318 13.66 2.85 16.47
C ASN A 318 14.37 1.60 16.96
N ARG A 319 13.62 0.58 17.37
CA ARG A 319 14.20 -0.67 17.84
C ARG A 319 14.70 -1.53 16.68
N LEU A 320 13.91 -1.70 15.62
CA LEU A 320 14.32 -2.51 14.47
C LEU A 320 15.53 -1.88 13.76
N TRP A 321 15.54 -0.55 13.58
CA TRP A 321 16.69 0.15 13.00
C TRP A 321 17.94 0.09 13.90
N GLY A 322 17.86 -0.37 15.14
CA GLY A 322 19.04 -0.64 15.96
C GLY A 322 19.84 -1.87 15.49
N GLU A 323 19.19 -2.81 14.78
CA GLU A 323 19.71 -4.14 14.50
C GLU A 323 20.07 -4.31 13.01
N SER A 324 21.24 -4.88 12.71
CA SER A 324 21.73 -5.05 11.32
C SER A 324 20.81 -5.93 10.47
N TYR A 325 20.23 -6.97 11.08
CA TYR A 325 19.29 -7.88 10.41
C TYR A 325 18.08 -7.13 9.84
N TRP A 326 17.43 -6.30 10.66
CA TRP A 326 16.22 -5.58 10.25
C TRP A 326 16.51 -4.44 9.27
N LYS A 327 17.67 -3.78 9.38
CA LYS A 327 18.13 -2.81 8.36
C LYS A 327 18.24 -3.47 6.99
N GLN A 328 18.88 -4.65 6.92
CA GLN A 328 19.01 -5.40 5.68
C GLN A 328 17.65 -5.87 5.17
N ALA A 329 16.78 -6.36 6.05
CA ALA A 329 15.45 -6.83 5.66
C ALA A 329 14.60 -5.69 5.05
N LEU A 330 14.61 -4.49 5.65
CA LEU A 330 13.94 -3.32 5.08
C LEU A 330 14.54 -2.92 3.72
N ALA A 331 15.87 -2.90 3.61
CA ALA A 331 16.54 -2.58 2.35
C ALA A 331 16.19 -3.61 1.25
N ASP A 332 16.14 -4.90 1.58
CA ASP A 332 15.75 -5.97 0.67
C ASP A 332 14.29 -5.79 0.18
N ARG A 333 13.36 -5.39 1.08
CA ARG A 333 11.96 -5.09 0.69
C ARG A 333 11.85 -3.88 -0.24
N ILE A 334 12.52 -2.77 0.10
CA ILE A 334 12.53 -1.57 -0.76
C ILE A 334 13.14 -1.91 -2.12
N CYS A 335 14.23 -2.70 -2.13
CA CYS A 335 14.87 -3.15 -3.36
C CYS A 335 13.94 -3.99 -4.24
N ALA A 336 13.15 -4.88 -3.65
CA ALA A 336 12.19 -5.73 -4.37
C ALA A 336 11.03 -4.94 -5.00
N LEU A 337 10.57 -3.88 -4.33
CA LEU A 337 9.49 -3.01 -4.80
C LEU A 337 9.97 -1.97 -5.83
N LEU A 338 11.26 -1.66 -5.84
CA LEU A 338 11.80 -0.57 -6.65
C LEU A 338 11.50 -0.75 -8.15
N PRO A 339 11.68 -1.91 -8.81
CA PRO A 339 11.45 -2.07 -10.26
C PRO A 339 10.10 -1.53 -10.74
N ASP A 340 9.03 -1.77 -9.98
CA ASP A 340 7.69 -1.30 -10.32
C ASP A 340 7.40 0.13 -9.86
N PHE A 341 8.23 0.70 -8.98
CA PHE A 341 8.28 2.13 -8.68
C PHE A 341 9.23 2.89 -9.63
N SER A 342 8.85 2.97 -10.90
CA SER A 342 9.61 3.67 -11.94
C SER A 342 8.72 4.51 -12.85
N ASN A 343 9.27 5.56 -13.46
CA ASN A 343 8.54 6.34 -14.45
C ASN A 343 8.15 5.50 -15.68
N GLU A 344 8.98 4.52 -16.07
CA GLU A 344 8.68 3.60 -17.18
C GLU A 344 7.37 2.84 -16.91
N LYS A 345 7.17 2.34 -15.69
CA LYS A 345 5.97 1.61 -15.28
C LYS A 345 4.79 2.53 -14.97
N LEU A 346 5.04 3.62 -14.24
CA LEU A 346 3.98 4.40 -13.62
C LEU A 346 3.48 5.58 -14.48
N ASN A 347 4.27 6.11 -15.42
CA ASN A 347 3.82 7.26 -16.21
C ASN A 347 2.56 6.96 -17.03
N ALA A 348 2.50 5.80 -17.69
CA ALA A 348 1.34 5.40 -18.48
C ALA A 348 0.08 5.20 -17.62
N ARG A 349 0.26 4.65 -16.40
CA ARG A 349 -0.83 4.51 -15.42
C ARG A 349 -1.34 5.88 -14.96
N ILE A 350 -0.43 6.79 -14.61
CA ILE A 350 -0.76 8.17 -14.21
C ILE A 350 -1.55 8.87 -15.32
N ASP A 351 -1.09 8.79 -16.56
CA ASP A 351 -1.75 9.44 -17.70
C ASP A 351 -3.14 8.83 -17.98
N SER A 352 -3.27 7.51 -17.86
CA SER A 352 -4.55 6.82 -18.07
C SER A 352 -5.56 7.18 -16.99
N LEU A 353 -5.15 7.21 -15.71
CA LEU A 353 -6.02 7.61 -14.61
C LEU A 353 -6.39 9.09 -14.69
N ALA A 354 -5.43 9.97 -14.99
CA ALA A 354 -5.71 11.39 -15.21
C ALA A 354 -6.71 11.58 -16.35
N ASN A 355 -6.55 10.88 -17.47
CA ASN A 355 -7.49 10.91 -18.59
C ASN A 355 -8.89 10.45 -18.19
N LEU A 356 -8.98 9.39 -17.38
CA LEU A 356 -10.25 8.84 -16.91
C LEU A 356 -11.05 9.87 -16.10
N ILE A 357 -10.39 10.63 -15.22
CA ILE A 357 -11.07 11.53 -14.28
C ILE A 357 -11.14 12.99 -14.75
N ARG A 358 -10.40 13.37 -15.79
CA ARG A 358 -10.19 14.80 -16.17
C ARG A 358 -11.48 15.56 -16.36
N GLN A 359 -12.46 14.98 -17.06
CA GLN A 359 -13.74 15.65 -17.29
C GLN A 359 -14.50 15.89 -15.99
N ASP A 360 -14.49 14.91 -15.08
CA ASP A 360 -15.15 15.01 -13.78
C ASP A 360 -14.44 16.00 -12.85
N VAL A 361 -13.09 16.06 -12.88
CA VAL A 361 -12.30 17.11 -12.23
C VAL A 361 -12.70 18.47 -12.78
N TYR A 362 -12.79 18.64 -14.10
CA TYR A 362 -13.09 19.94 -14.71
C TYR A 362 -14.49 20.44 -14.38
N ALA A 363 -15.46 19.53 -14.29
CA ALA A 363 -16.83 19.84 -13.91
C ALA A 363 -16.99 20.14 -12.41
N ASP A 364 -16.05 19.72 -11.57
CA ASP A 364 -16.11 19.91 -10.12
C ASP A 364 -15.85 21.38 -9.75
N THR A 365 -16.88 22.09 -9.32
CA THR A 365 -16.78 23.50 -8.87
C THR A 365 -16.51 23.64 -7.38
N TYR A 366 -16.50 22.53 -6.62
CA TYR A 366 -16.28 22.50 -5.18
C TYR A 366 -14.83 22.12 -4.80
N LYS A 367 -14.02 21.64 -5.74
CA LYS A 367 -12.61 21.31 -5.52
C LYS A 367 -11.77 22.53 -5.10
N THR A 368 -10.73 22.26 -4.31
CA THR A 368 -9.81 23.28 -3.80
C THR A 368 -8.81 23.79 -4.85
N TYR A 369 -8.49 22.96 -5.85
CA TYR A 369 -7.43 23.20 -6.82
C TYR A 369 -7.98 23.51 -8.21
N SER A 370 -7.32 24.38 -8.95
CA SER A 370 -7.73 24.72 -10.32
C SER A 370 -7.43 23.58 -11.30
N ASN A 371 -8.12 23.59 -12.46
CA ASN A 371 -7.85 22.64 -13.54
C ASN A 371 -6.39 22.71 -14.01
N ALA A 372 -5.81 23.92 -14.05
CA ALA A 372 -4.40 24.10 -14.40
C ALA A 372 -3.46 23.47 -13.36
N GLN A 373 -3.77 23.59 -12.07
CA GLN A 373 -3.00 22.93 -11.01
C GLN A 373 -3.10 21.41 -11.09
N PHE A 374 -4.28 20.85 -11.39
CA PHE A 374 -4.43 19.43 -11.66
C PHE A 374 -3.48 18.96 -12.77
N GLU A 375 -3.52 19.61 -13.95
CA GLU A 375 -2.69 19.23 -15.10
C GLU A 375 -1.19 19.38 -14.81
N GLN A 376 -0.79 20.48 -14.17
CA GLN A 376 0.61 20.73 -13.82
C GLN A 376 1.12 19.73 -12.80
N ASN A 377 0.34 19.38 -11.77
CA ASN A 377 0.79 18.51 -10.68
C ASN A 377 1.00 17.06 -11.09
N LEU A 378 0.52 16.64 -12.26
CA LEU A 378 0.86 15.32 -12.80
C LEU A 378 2.38 15.18 -13.00
N SER A 379 3.07 16.26 -13.39
CA SER A 379 4.48 16.20 -13.78
C SER A 379 5.40 17.20 -13.06
N GLN A 380 4.85 18.26 -12.48
CA GLN A 380 5.62 19.37 -11.91
C GLN A 380 5.25 19.62 -10.45
N ASP A 381 6.27 19.98 -9.67
CA ASP A 381 6.08 20.43 -8.31
C ASP A 381 5.34 21.79 -8.32
N LEU A 382 4.36 21.95 -7.44
CA LEU A 382 3.55 23.15 -7.36
C LEU A 382 3.85 23.92 -6.07
N ASN A 383 4.09 25.22 -6.21
CA ASN A 383 4.12 26.12 -5.06
C ASN A 383 2.72 26.66 -4.78
N ILE A 384 1.98 25.99 -3.88
CA ILE A 384 0.60 26.36 -3.57
C ILE A 384 0.37 26.41 -2.06
N THR A 385 -0.55 27.27 -1.62
CA THR A 385 -0.98 27.26 -0.23
C THR A 385 -1.90 26.07 -0.03
N VAL A 386 -1.40 25.05 0.68
CA VAL A 386 -2.22 23.93 1.13
C VAL A 386 -2.84 24.30 2.48
N PRO A 387 -4.18 24.28 2.63
CA PRO A 387 -4.82 24.53 3.92
C PRO A 387 -4.27 23.58 5.00
N GLY A 388 -3.72 24.15 6.08
CA GLY A 388 -3.09 23.38 7.17
C GLY A 388 -1.60 23.06 7.00
N SER A 389 -0.93 23.56 5.96
CA SER A 389 0.53 23.49 5.83
C SER A 389 1.19 24.75 6.43
N PRO A 390 2.06 24.65 7.46
CA PRO A 390 2.67 25.81 8.14
C PRO A 390 3.62 26.64 7.27
N ALA A 391 4.12 26.08 6.19
CA ALA A 391 4.89 26.77 5.16
C ALA A 391 4.14 26.62 3.84
N GLY A 392 4.12 27.67 2.99
CA GLY A 392 3.65 27.55 1.60
C GLY A 392 4.15 26.23 1.01
N GLY A 393 3.21 25.36 0.67
CA GLY A 393 3.47 23.93 0.56
C GLY A 393 3.87 23.62 -0.86
N MET A 394 5.16 23.37 -1.08
CA MET A 394 5.60 22.74 -2.31
C MET A 394 4.97 21.34 -2.39
N VAL A 395 3.98 21.15 -3.25
CA VAL A 395 3.35 19.85 -3.49
C VAL A 395 4.07 19.17 -4.65
N ALA A 396 4.62 17.98 -4.43
CA ALA A 396 5.41 17.29 -5.45
C ALA A 396 4.60 17.01 -6.72
N GLY A 397 5.20 17.12 -7.90
CA GLY A 397 4.62 16.50 -9.09
C GLY A 397 4.70 14.99 -8.97
N ILE A 398 3.68 14.23 -9.40
CA ILE A 398 3.72 12.76 -9.24
C ILE A 398 4.89 12.16 -10.02
N LYS A 399 5.01 12.47 -11.31
CA LYS A 399 6.08 11.92 -12.15
C LYS A 399 7.47 12.41 -11.74
N SER A 400 7.61 13.68 -11.35
CA SER A 400 8.88 14.23 -10.86
C SER A 400 9.29 13.59 -9.53
N PHE A 401 8.34 13.38 -8.61
CA PHE A 401 8.60 12.68 -7.36
C PHE A 401 9.11 11.26 -7.59
N ILE A 402 8.46 10.47 -8.44
CA ILE A 402 8.88 9.08 -8.72
C ILE A 402 10.33 9.05 -9.22
N ASN A 403 10.69 9.94 -10.15
CA ASN A 403 12.04 10.02 -10.70
C ASN A 403 13.09 10.32 -9.61
N ASP A 404 12.86 11.40 -8.87
CA ASP A 404 13.82 11.88 -7.86
C ASP A 404 13.94 10.87 -6.71
N ARG A 405 12.80 10.31 -6.29
CA ARG A 405 12.73 9.33 -5.21
C ARG A 405 13.39 8.02 -5.58
N ARG A 406 13.13 7.49 -6.79
CA ARG A 406 13.80 6.29 -7.31
C ARG A 406 15.31 6.48 -7.37
N THR A 407 15.76 7.63 -7.85
CA THR A 407 17.20 7.97 -7.93
C THR A 407 17.84 7.96 -6.54
N SER A 408 17.20 8.60 -5.56
CA SER A 408 17.68 8.62 -4.18
C SER A 408 17.75 7.21 -3.57
N LEU A 409 16.67 6.44 -3.68
CA LEU A 409 16.59 5.08 -3.16
C LEU A 409 17.64 4.17 -3.79
N THR A 410 17.81 4.22 -5.11
CA THR A 410 18.83 3.44 -5.83
C THR A 410 20.22 3.75 -5.27
N GLY A 411 20.56 5.02 -5.04
CA GLY A 411 21.83 5.40 -4.44
C GLY A 411 22.02 4.88 -3.01
N GLN A 412 20.99 4.96 -2.18
CA GLN A 412 21.03 4.49 -0.79
C GLN A 412 21.17 2.97 -0.68
N LEU A 413 20.47 2.22 -1.53
CA LEU A 413 20.40 0.77 -1.48
C LEU A 413 21.69 0.08 -1.95
N LYS A 414 22.58 0.77 -2.67
CA LYS A 414 23.92 0.25 -3.02
C LYS A 414 24.71 -0.20 -1.80
N ALA A 415 24.60 0.53 -0.68
CA ALA A 415 25.27 0.18 0.57
C ALA A 415 24.75 -1.14 1.20
N PHE A 416 23.58 -1.60 0.75
CA PHE A 416 22.93 -2.84 1.18
C PHE A 416 23.04 -3.97 0.13
N GLY A 417 23.86 -3.78 -0.91
CA GLY A 417 24.09 -4.79 -1.94
C GLY A 417 22.97 -4.92 -2.97
N CYS A 418 22.02 -3.98 -3.01
CA CYS A 418 20.98 -3.92 -4.04
C CYS A 418 21.49 -3.17 -5.28
N ILE A 419 21.50 -3.85 -6.42
CA ILE A 419 21.83 -3.26 -7.73
C ILE A 419 20.59 -3.34 -8.60
N SER A 420 19.98 -2.20 -8.89
CA SER A 420 18.86 -2.08 -9.82
C SER A 420 19.35 -2.32 -11.25
N THR A 421 18.79 -3.31 -11.93
CA THR A 421 19.21 -3.77 -13.27
C THR A 421 18.93 -2.76 -14.39
N ASP A 422 18.26 -1.64 -14.11
CA ASP A 422 17.82 -0.72 -15.15
C ASP A 422 18.92 0.27 -15.60
N GLN A 423 20.02 0.44 -14.86
CA GLN A 423 21.03 1.48 -15.19
C GLN A 423 22.51 1.19 -14.97
N GLU A 424 22.96 0.05 -14.42
CA GLU A 424 24.40 -0.16 -14.21
C GLU A 424 24.91 -1.54 -14.65
N ALA A 425 26.01 -1.53 -15.40
CA ALA A 425 26.84 -2.70 -15.60
C ALA A 425 27.44 -3.14 -14.26
N ILE A 426 27.34 -4.42 -13.95
CA ILE A 426 27.82 -4.98 -12.69
C ILE A 426 29.35 -4.85 -12.59
N SER A 427 29.87 -3.99 -11.73
CA SER A 427 31.32 -3.91 -11.42
C SER A 427 31.56 -4.10 -9.91
N GLY A 428 32.46 -5.03 -9.55
CA GLY A 428 32.77 -5.37 -8.15
C GLY A 428 33.22 -6.82 -7.93
N THR A 429 33.78 -7.10 -6.74
CA THR A 429 34.15 -8.43 -6.22
C THR A 429 33.27 -8.76 -5.00
N GLY A 430 32.70 -9.97 -4.92
CA GLY A 430 31.83 -10.44 -3.82
C GLY A 430 30.50 -11.05 -4.28
N VAL A 431 29.74 -11.64 -3.34
CA VAL A 431 28.38 -12.16 -3.59
C VAL A 431 27.40 -10.99 -3.62
N GLN A 432 26.74 -10.76 -4.76
CA GLN A 432 25.76 -9.69 -4.95
C GLN A 432 24.35 -10.30 -5.10
N LYS A 433 23.34 -9.68 -4.46
CA LYS A 433 21.93 -10.02 -4.63
C LYS A 433 21.33 -9.15 -5.74
N LEU A 434 20.82 -9.75 -6.80
CA LEU A 434 20.28 -9.05 -7.96
C LEU A 434 18.74 -9.08 -7.91
N TYR A 435 18.11 -7.90 -8.00
CA TYR A 435 16.66 -7.71 -7.89
C TYR A 435 16.10 -6.83 -9.05
N PRO A 436 14.92 -7.15 -9.62
CA PRO A 436 14.15 -8.38 -9.33
C PRO A 436 14.95 -9.59 -9.81
N SER A 437 14.55 -10.80 -9.39
CA SER A 437 15.28 -12.00 -9.80
C SER A 437 15.47 -11.96 -11.32
N LEU A 438 16.69 -12.26 -11.78
CA LEU A 438 17.06 -12.04 -13.17
C LEU A 438 16.22 -12.85 -14.17
N LEU A 439 15.31 -13.71 -13.71
CA LEU A 439 14.34 -14.43 -14.51
C LEU A 439 13.21 -13.52 -14.98
N ARG A 440 13.43 -12.80 -16.08
CA ARG A 440 12.31 -12.32 -16.90
C ARG A 440 12.05 -13.34 -18.01
N SER A 441 10.84 -13.90 -18.05
CA SER A 441 10.41 -14.85 -19.08
C SER A 441 11.29 -16.10 -19.21
N GLY A 442 11.87 -16.57 -18.10
CA GLY A 442 12.76 -17.75 -18.10
C GLY A 442 14.19 -17.48 -18.56
N CYS A 443 14.61 -16.22 -18.75
CA CYS A 443 15.98 -15.88 -19.14
C CYS A 443 16.71 -15.13 -18.03
N LEU A 444 17.98 -15.48 -17.79
CA LEU A 444 18.95 -14.84 -16.90
C LEU A 444 19.84 -13.88 -17.71
N TYR A 445 19.91 -12.62 -17.29
CA TYR A 445 20.68 -11.57 -17.98
C TYR A 445 21.95 -11.21 -17.19
N ILE A 446 23.12 -11.26 -17.83
CA ILE A 446 24.43 -11.02 -17.19
C ILE A 446 25.20 -9.92 -17.94
N THR A 447 25.70 -8.92 -17.21
CA THR A 447 26.56 -7.83 -17.72
C THR A 447 27.79 -7.64 -16.83
N GLY A 448 28.84 -6.96 -17.33
CA GLY A 448 29.95 -6.50 -16.48
C GLY A 448 31.00 -7.56 -16.08
N ILE A 449 31.20 -8.58 -16.91
CA ILE A 449 32.25 -9.59 -16.72
C ILE A 449 33.31 -9.38 -17.79
N ASP A 450 34.58 -9.37 -17.37
CA ASP A 450 35.79 -9.07 -18.16
C ASP A 450 35.69 -9.59 -19.61
N ILE A 451 35.31 -8.70 -20.52
CA ILE A 451 34.76 -8.96 -21.87
C ILE A 451 35.82 -9.37 -22.91
N ASP A 452 37.04 -9.63 -22.47
CA ASP A 452 38.18 -9.88 -23.33
C ASP A 452 38.55 -11.37 -23.50
N LYS A 453 37.85 -12.28 -22.81
CA LYS A 453 38.06 -13.73 -22.84
C LYS A 453 36.74 -14.49 -22.83
N ASP A 454 36.80 -15.79 -23.16
CA ASP A 454 35.66 -16.69 -23.00
C ASP A 454 35.27 -16.83 -21.51
N ILE A 455 33.97 -16.86 -21.25
CA ILE A 455 33.39 -16.91 -19.90
C ILE A 455 32.64 -18.23 -19.75
N ARG A 456 33.01 -19.03 -18.74
CA ARG A 456 32.22 -20.19 -18.34
C ARG A 456 31.23 -19.78 -17.27
N ILE A 457 29.95 -20.02 -17.50
CA ILE A 457 28.87 -19.72 -16.57
C ILE A 457 28.28 -21.03 -16.07
N GLU A 458 28.19 -21.19 -14.76
CA GLU A 458 27.63 -22.36 -14.08
C GLU A 458 26.53 -21.92 -13.12
N ILE A 459 25.40 -22.61 -13.09
CA ILE A 459 24.31 -22.36 -12.16
C ILE A 459 24.17 -23.58 -11.26
N PHE A 460 24.15 -23.36 -9.95
CA PHE A 460 24.01 -24.36 -8.91
C PHE A 460 22.71 -24.13 -8.14
N ASN A 461 22.03 -25.20 -7.75
CA ASN A 461 20.92 -25.13 -6.81
C ASN A 461 21.43 -25.06 -5.35
N ALA A 462 20.51 -24.92 -4.40
CA ALA A 462 20.82 -24.85 -2.98
C ALA A 462 21.54 -26.08 -2.39
N THR A 463 21.54 -27.23 -3.08
CA THR A 463 22.29 -28.43 -2.68
C THR A 463 23.70 -28.49 -3.28
N GLY A 464 24.09 -27.49 -4.07
CA GLY A 464 25.38 -27.42 -4.75
C GLY A 464 25.46 -28.23 -6.05
N ALA A 465 24.33 -28.77 -6.54
CA ALA A 465 24.29 -29.47 -7.83
C ALA A 465 24.23 -28.45 -8.97
N ALA A 466 25.11 -28.62 -9.96
CA ALA A 466 25.09 -27.82 -11.18
C ALA A 466 23.86 -28.19 -12.04
N ILE A 467 22.99 -27.21 -12.29
CA ILE A 467 21.77 -27.37 -13.10
C ILE A 467 21.93 -26.83 -14.51
N HIS A 468 22.92 -25.96 -14.73
CA HIS A 468 23.20 -25.37 -16.03
C HIS A 468 24.68 -25.02 -16.12
N ALA A 469 25.29 -25.22 -17.28
CA ALA A 469 26.65 -24.79 -17.56
C ALA A 469 26.79 -24.43 -19.04
N VAL A 470 27.38 -23.27 -19.33
CA VAL A 470 27.54 -22.76 -20.69
C VAL A 470 28.87 -22.04 -20.82
N LEU A 471 29.51 -22.18 -21.98
CA LEU A 471 30.67 -21.38 -22.36
C LEU A 471 30.19 -20.29 -23.33
N VAL A 472 30.36 -19.04 -22.92
CA VAL A 472 30.06 -17.87 -23.75
C VAL A 472 31.37 -17.36 -24.33
N GLN A 473 31.45 -17.32 -25.67
CA GLN A 473 32.62 -16.77 -26.33
C GLN A 473 32.71 -15.26 -26.12
N LYS A 474 33.92 -14.73 -26.21
CA LYS A 474 34.20 -13.28 -26.09
C LYS A 474 33.10 -12.43 -26.75
N THR A 475 32.45 -11.58 -25.96
CA THR A 475 31.36 -10.69 -26.42
C THR A 475 31.41 -9.33 -25.72
N THR A 476 31.05 -8.27 -26.44
CA THR A 476 30.86 -6.91 -25.90
C THR A 476 29.43 -6.66 -25.42
N ASP A 477 28.53 -7.63 -25.63
CA ASP A 477 27.09 -7.45 -25.51
C ASP A 477 26.52 -8.16 -24.27
N LEU A 478 25.26 -7.85 -23.96
CA LEU A 478 24.46 -8.50 -22.91
C LEU A 478 24.43 -10.03 -23.12
N ILE A 479 24.81 -10.80 -22.09
CA ILE A 479 24.67 -12.25 -22.11
C ILE A 479 23.26 -12.60 -21.64
N SER A 480 22.49 -13.29 -22.49
CA SER A 480 21.17 -13.82 -22.17
C SER A 480 21.22 -15.34 -22.11
N LEU A 481 20.86 -15.92 -20.98
CA LEU A 481 20.82 -17.37 -20.74
C LEU A 481 19.39 -17.83 -20.50
N SER A 482 18.84 -18.65 -21.39
CA SER A 482 17.55 -19.29 -21.12
C SER A 482 17.73 -20.37 -20.06
N ILE A 483 17.03 -20.20 -18.94
CA ILE A 483 16.92 -21.18 -17.86
C ILE A 483 15.72 -22.07 -18.16
N ASP A 484 15.95 -23.38 -18.11
CA ASP A 484 14.90 -24.37 -18.35
C ASP A 484 13.68 -24.09 -17.44
N PRO A 485 12.46 -23.97 -18.02
CA PRO A 485 11.23 -23.81 -17.26
C PRO A 485 11.03 -24.87 -16.17
N GLN A 486 11.54 -26.08 -16.37
CA GLN A 486 11.45 -27.20 -15.42
C GLN A 486 12.35 -27.06 -14.18
N VAL A 487 13.24 -26.07 -14.14
CA VAL A 487 14.03 -25.79 -12.92
C VAL A 487 13.06 -25.42 -11.78
N PRO A 488 13.12 -26.07 -10.61
CA PRO A 488 12.16 -25.78 -9.52
C PRO A 488 12.26 -24.35 -8.99
N PRO A 489 11.23 -23.83 -8.31
CA PRO A 489 11.39 -22.69 -7.43
C PRO A 489 12.52 -22.93 -6.41
N GLY A 490 13.32 -21.91 -6.13
CA GLY A 490 14.41 -22.05 -5.18
C GLY A 490 15.53 -21.02 -5.32
N TYR A 491 16.51 -21.14 -4.43
CA TYR A 491 17.72 -20.32 -4.44
C TYR A 491 18.79 -20.94 -5.34
N TYR A 492 19.37 -20.10 -6.20
CA TYR A 492 20.37 -20.50 -7.17
C TYR A 492 21.62 -19.62 -7.06
N LEU A 493 22.78 -20.27 -7.12
CA LEU A 493 24.08 -19.61 -7.20
C LEU A 493 24.57 -19.68 -8.64
N VAL A 494 24.91 -18.54 -9.21
CA VAL A 494 25.55 -18.46 -10.52
C VAL A 494 27.02 -18.14 -10.32
N ASN A 495 27.89 -18.89 -10.98
CA ASN A 495 29.32 -18.68 -10.98
C ASN A 495 29.78 -18.39 -12.41
N CYS A 496 30.40 -17.24 -12.60
CA CYS A 496 31.00 -16.84 -13.87
C CYS A 496 32.52 -16.86 -13.72
N ILE A 497 33.16 -17.73 -14.48
CA ILE A 497 34.59 -18.01 -14.44
C ILE A 497 35.21 -17.49 -15.72
N SER A 498 36.15 -16.55 -15.61
CA SER A 498 37.01 -16.12 -16.72
C SER A 498 38.47 -16.30 -16.32
N GLY A 499 39.38 -16.30 -17.30
CA GLY A 499 40.79 -16.67 -17.10
C GLY A 499 41.59 -15.88 -16.04
N ASN A 500 41.03 -14.83 -15.43
CA ASN A 500 41.66 -14.04 -14.37
C ASN A 500 40.91 -14.08 -13.02
N GLY A 501 39.79 -14.82 -12.91
CA GLY A 501 39.03 -14.93 -11.66
C GLY A 501 37.59 -15.44 -11.82
N SER A 502 36.93 -15.71 -10.70
CA SER A 502 35.52 -16.09 -10.64
C SER A 502 34.69 -15.01 -9.95
N LYS A 503 33.53 -14.69 -10.51
CA LYS A 503 32.48 -13.89 -9.86
C LYS A 503 31.28 -14.78 -9.59
N SER A 504 30.70 -14.69 -8.40
CA SER A 504 29.50 -15.45 -8.05
C SER A 504 28.38 -14.51 -7.60
N PHE A 505 27.16 -14.78 -8.03
CA PHE A 505 25.95 -14.05 -7.65
C PHE A 505 24.82 -15.04 -7.41
N SER A 506 23.75 -14.61 -6.75
CA SER A 506 22.61 -15.48 -6.48
C SER A 506 21.30 -14.86 -6.91
N PHE A 507 20.35 -15.70 -7.34
CA PHE A 507 18.98 -15.31 -7.63
C PHE A 507 17.99 -16.32 -7.02
N VAL A 508 16.75 -15.90 -6.88
CA VAL A 508 15.63 -16.76 -6.45
C VAL A 508 14.69 -16.96 -7.64
N LYS A 509 14.39 -18.21 -8.00
CA LYS A 509 13.30 -18.54 -8.93
C LYS A 509 12.04 -18.75 -8.10
N GLU A 510 10.99 -18.01 -8.42
CA GLU A 510 9.65 -18.20 -7.84
C GLU A 510 8.94 -19.43 -8.41
#